data_AF-A0A9D2TM39-F1
#
_entry.id   AF-A0A9D2TM39-F1
#
_cell.length_a   1.000
_cell.length_b   1.000
_cell.length_c   1.000
_cell.angle_alpha   90.00
_cell.angle_beta   90.00
_cell.angle_gamma   90.00
#
_symmetry.space_group_name_H-M   'P 1'
#
loop_
_entity.id
_entity.type
_entity.pdbx_description
1 polymer ?
#
loop_
_entity_poly.entity_id
_entity_poly.type
_entity_poly.pdbx_seq_one_letter_code
_entity_poly.pdbx_strand_id
1 'polypeptide(L)'
;MNRITEITKLDILDLFQNGLEIDEFFQISTVKYNYYGRIEEIDFLERLYDLERMPSFDSRFLNAEQDIRQHTVNNDDYPYCWVFKDKRFGLQDGSDEVYLKFLCEIFHPAVRYDRGYWKEFLVAINKLLQNDGYEIYPVDKISNRDVYGWRIYQEEDNALFIPYSQRNAKDIKEKKIVLSIKRKARKQIYQFLEKYNIEYQVTDETGWNYNTKVEVDVFNEIRQFYVPKCYNDHNEYIETADLQAFILSTSPFCVLDAIEFFSKQSISDDFEPQINSILKLNEIPFQLNNGKIMSIFDNQINKNSLASIQEVGLKELLQEASKYYDENNLQIAVEKLWDAFERLKTYYCSSTVDKKESANKIIKDMSNDQQPFIDLFEKEFHELTSLGNNFRIRHHETTKTDIQDKRHYEYFYRRCLSLISTAIQYLDGRSI
;
A
#
# COMPACT_ATOMS: atom_id res chain seq x y z
N MET A 1 -9.98 -11.15 -11.55
CA MET A 1 -9.46 -10.72 -12.86
C MET A 1 -7.98 -11.04 -12.81
N ASN A 2 -7.43 -11.78 -13.77
CA ASN A 2 -5.99 -12.02 -13.83
C ASN A 2 -5.40 -10.94 -14.74
N ARG A 3 -4.72 -9.95 -14.16
CA ARG A 3 -4.01 -8.87 -14.86
C ARG A 3 -2.58 -9.28 -15.21
N ILE A 4 -1.93 -10.14 -14.40
CA ILE A 4 -0.55 -10.56 -14.66
C ILE A 4 -0.52 -11.45 -15.91
N THR A 5 0.17 -10.97 -16.94
CA THR A 5 0.24 -11.64 -18.23
C THR A 5 1.15 -12.86 -18.18
N GLU A 6 0.93 -13.81 -19.08
CA GLU A 6 1.83 -14.97 -19.24
C GLU A 6 3.27 -14.52 -19.54
N ILE A 7 3.44 -13.41 -20.29
CA ILE A 7 4.74 -12.84 -20.64
C ILE A 7 5.48 -12.37 -19.38
N THR A 8 4.83 -11.58 -18.53
CA THR A 8 5.42 -11.14 -17.25
C THR A 8 5.81 -12.31 -16.37
N LYS A 9 5.00 -13.37 -16.31
CA LYS A 9 5.32 -14.58 -15.55
C LYS A 9 6.56 -15.31 -16.10
N LEU A 10 6.71 -15.36 -17.43
CA LEU A 10 7.88 -15.93 -18.10
C LEU A 10 9.13 -15.09 -17.86
N ASP A 11 9.04 -13.77 -17.99
CA ASP A 11 10.18 -12.86 -17.77
C ASP A 11 10.67 -12.94 -16.31
N ILE A 12 9.76 -13.02 -15.34
CA ILE A 12 10.11 -13.23 -13.92
C ILE A 12 10.77 -14.60 -13.71
N LEU A 13 10.27 -15.66 -14.36
CA LEU A 13 10.91 -16.97 -14.30
C LEU A 13 12.33 -16.93 -14.88
N ASP A 14 12.51 -16.26 -16.04
CA ASP A 14 13.80 -16.12 -16.69
C ASP A 14 14.80 -15.35 -15.82
N LEU A 15 14.34 -14.32 -15.07
CA LEU A 15 15.18 -13.63 -14.08
C LEU A 15 15.73 -14.61 -13.04
N PHE A 16 14.89 -15.49 -12.49
CA PHE A 16 15.36 -16.47 -11.50
C PHE A 16 16.27 -17.55 -12.12
N GLN A 17 15.93 -18.06 -13.30
CA GLN A 17 16.69 -19.15 -13.95
C GLN A 17 18.06 -18.69 -14.47
N ASN A 18 18.08 -17.55 -15.16
CA ASN A 18 19.26 -17.06 -15.87
C ASN A 18 20.09 -16.11 -15.00
N GLY A 19 19.46 -15.44 -14.05
CA GLY A 19 20.09 -14.42 -13.22
C GLY A 19 19.85 -13.01 -13.76
N LEU A 20 20.35 -12.02 -13.01
CA LEU A 20 20.26 -10.61 -13.34
C LEU A 20 21.66 -10.08 -13.69
N GLU A 21 21.78 -9.33 -14.77
CA GLU A 21 23.01 -8.62 -15.11
C GLU A 21 23.14 -7.34 -14.29
N ILE A 22 24.27 -7.16 -13.59
CA ILE A 22 24.60 -5.94 -12.86
C ILE A 22 25.97 -5.41 -13.30
N ASP A 23 26.09 -4.10 -13.40
CA ASP A 23 27.36 -3.40 -13.62
C ASP A 23 28.11 -3.26 -12.29
N GLU A 24 29.18 -4.03 -12.13
CA GLU A 24 30.12 -3.90 -11.03
C GLU A 24 31.43 -3.27 -11.56
N PHE A 25 31.51 -1.94 -11.49
CA PHE A 25 32.72 -1.16 -11.77
C PHE A 25 33.45 -1.59 -13.07
N PHE A 26 32.84 -1.31 -14.23
CA PHE A 26 33.37 -1.58 -15.57
C PHE A 26 33.30 -3.05 -16.03
N GLN A 27 32.60 -3.92 -15.31
CA GLN A 27 32.31 -5.30 -15.73
C GLN A 27 30.84 -5.65 -15.50
N ILE A 28 30.20 -6.25 -16.50
CA ILE A 28 28.86 -6.82 -16.35
C ILE A 28 29.03 -8.21 -15.73
N SER A 29 28.37 -8.42 -14.59
CA SER A 29 28.32 -9.72 -13.92
C SER A 29 26.87 -10.22 -13.89
N THR A 30 26.68 -11.51 -14.15
CA THR A 30 25.38 -12.16 -13.97
C THR A 30 25.29 -12.71 -12.56
N VAL A 31 24.44 -12.11 -11.73
CA VAL A 31 24.17 -12.58 -10.38
C VAL A 31 22.97 -13.51 -10.36
N LYS A 32 22.96 -14.46 -9.42
CA LYS A 32 21.81 -15.34 -9.21
C LYS A 32 21.21 -15.10 -7.84
N TYR A 33 19.90 -15.26 -7.77
CA TYR A 33 19.15 -15.21 -6.52
C TYR A 33 18.15 -16.36 -6.50
N ASN A 34 18.23 -17.19 -5.46
CA ASN A 34 17.30 -18.30 -5.28
C ASN A 34 15.95 -17.76 -4.80
N TYR A 35 14.86 -18.20 -5.41
CA TYR A 35 13.52 -17.75 -5.03
C TYR A 35 13.14 -18.20 -3.59
N TYR A 36 13.72 -19.29 -3.10
CA TYR A 36 13.60 -19.72 -1.69
C TYR A 36 14.64 -19.04 -0.76
N GLY A 37 15.44 -18.10 -1.26
CA GLY A 37 16.38 -17.31 -0.48
C GLY A 37 17.43 -18.13 0.25
N ARG A 38 17.44 -18.05 1.59
CA ARG A 38 18.44 -18.69 2.48
C ARG A 38 17.97 -19.98 3.15
N ILE A 39 16.70 -20.35 2.98
CA ILE A 39 16.11 -21.57 3.57
C ILE A 39 16.07 -22.67 2.52
N GLU A 40 15.70 -23.89 2.90
CA GLU A 40 15.55 -24.98 1.93
C GLU A 40 14.27 -24.79 1.08
N GLU A 41 14.28 -25.32 -0.15
CA GLU A 41 13.18 -25.14 -1.10
C GLU A 41 11.86 -25.71 -0.54
N ILE A 42 11.92 -26.85 0.17
CA ILE A 42 10.73 -27.46 0.78
C ILE A 42 10.18 -26.61 1.93
N ASP A 43 11.06 -26.10 2.80
CA ASP A 43 10.69 -25.23 3.92
C ASP A 43 10.05 -23.93 3.41
N PHE A 44 10.50 -23.42 2.26
CA PHE A 44 9.88 -22.28 1.61
C PHE A 44 8.45 -22.57 1.13
N LEU A 45 8.25 -23.72 0.48
CA LEU A 45 6.93 -24.11 -0.04
C LEU A 45 5.91 -24.37 1.08
N GLU A 46 6.33 -24.97 2.20
CA GLU A 46 5.48 -25.21 3.37
C GLU A 46 4.94 -23.92 4.02
N ARG A 47 5.62 -22.78 3.79
CA ARG A 47 5.13 -21.47 4.26
C ARG A 47 3.90 -20.98 3.49
N LEU A 48 3.70 -21.50 2.28
CA LEU A 48 2.65 -21.07 1.36
C LEU A 48 1.56 -22.13 1.15
N TYR A 49 1.94 -23.40 1.23
CA TYR A 49 1.11 -24.53 0.81
C TYR A 49 1.11 -25.65 1.86
N ASP A 50 -0.05 -26.27 2.05
CA ASP A 50 -0.21 -27.47 2.89
C ASP A 50 0.21 -28.71 2.09
N LEU A 51 1.53 -28.93 1.96
CA LEU A 51 2.11 -29.98 1.12
C LEU A 51 1.68 -31.40 1.55
N GLU A 52 1.37 -31.61 2.82
CA GLU A 52 0.88 -32.89 3.35
C GLU A 52 -0.50 -33.26 2.80
N ARG A 53 -1.35 -32.26 2.53
CA ARG A 53 -2.70 -32.44 1.99
C ARG A 53 -2.78 -32.34 0.47
N MET A 54 -1.73 -31.87 -0.18
CA MET A 54 -1.66 -31.77 -1.63
C MET A 54 -1.37 -33.13 -2.28
N PRO A 55 -1.98 -33.43 -3.44
CA PRO A 55 -1.74 -34.69 -4.12
C PRO A 55 -0.31 -34.77 -4.66
N SER A 56 0.27 -35.95 -4.59
CA SER A 56 1.51 -36.29 -5.29
C SER A 56 1.27 -36.38 -6.80
N PHE A 57 2.27 -36.00 -7.61
CA PHE A 57 2.28 -36.27 -9.05
C PHE A 57 3.01 -37.58 -9.40
N ASP A 58 3.73 -38.14 -8.43
CA ASP A 58 4.26 -39.49 -8.48
C ASP A 58 3.43 -40.42 -7.59
N SER A 59 2.75 -41.38 -8.21
CA SER A 59 1.86 -42.33 -7.52
C SER A 59 2.56 -43.23 -6.48
N ARG A 60 3.91 -43.24 -6.44
CA ARG A 60 4.70 -43.93 -5.43
C ARG A 60 4.66 -43.24 -4.06
N PHE A 61 4.32 -41.96 -4.00
CA PHE A 61 4.30 -41.15 -2.79
C PHE A 61 2.89 -40.76 -2.39
N LEU A 62 2.68 -40.60 -1.08
CA LEU A 62 1.34 -40.36 -0.53
C LEU A 62 0.85 -38.93 -0.81
N ASN A 63 1.76 -37.96 -0.74
CA ASN A 63 1.45 -36.53 -0.83
C ASN A 63 2.57 -35.77 -1.54
N ALA A 64 2.32 -34.49 -1.82
CA ALA A 64 3.28 -33.63 -2.51
C ALA A 64 4.59 -33.46 -1.74
N GLU A 65 4.56 -33.39 -0.40
CA GLU A 65 5.78 -33.26 0.41
C GLU A 65 6.77 -34.41 0.17
N GLN A 66 6.30 -35.66 0.27
CA GLN A 66 7.14 -36.84 0.07
C GLN A 66 7.70 -36.94 -1.36
N ASP A 67 6.85 -36.64 -2.34
CA ASP A 67 7.19 -36.59 -3.77
C ASP A 67 8.30 -35.57 -4.03
N ILE A 68 8.06 -34.32 -3.63
CA ILE A 68 8.99 -33.21 -3.83
C ILE A 68 10.30 -33.51 -3.12
N ARG A 69 10.27 -33.94 -1.86
CA ARG A 69 11.48 -34.25 -1.09
C ARG A 69 12.29 -35.37 -1.73
N GLN A 70 11.64 -36.40 -2.28
CA GLN A 70 12.37 -37.45 -2.98
C GLN A 70 13.11 -36.89 -4.19
N HIS A 71 12.44 -36.04 -4.97
CA HIS A 71 12.98 -35.56 -6.23
C HIS A 71 13.98 -34.40 -6.09
N THR A 72 13.77 -33.48 -5.16
CA THR A 72 14.64 -32.31 -4.97
C THR A 72 15.79 -32.55 -3.99
N VAL A 73 15.65 -33.47 -3.03
CA VAL A 73 16.69 -33.71 -2.00
C VAL A 73 17.38 -35.06 -2.18
N ASN A 74 16.63 -36.15 -2.38
CA ASN A 74 17.23 -37.49 -2.42
C ASN A 74 17.79 -37.82 -3.81
N ASN A 75 17.13 -37.40 -4.89
CA ASN A 75 17.51 -37.71 -6.27
C ASN A 75 18.20 -36.54 -6.99
N ASP A 76 17.84 -35.29 -6.63
CA ASP A 76 18.27 -34.06 -7.32
C ASP A 76 18.00 -34.12 -8.84
N ASP A 77 16.81 -34.58 -9.22
CA ASP A 77 16.41 -34.84 -10.62
C ASP A 77 15.36 -33.84 -11.15
N TYR A 78 14.94 -32.88 -10.33
CA TYR A 78 14.08 -31.78 -10.75
C TYR A 78 14.89 -30.60 -11.29
N PRO A 79 14.46 -29.96 -12.40
CA PRO A 79 15.16 -28.81 -12.93
C PRO A 79 15.03 -27.60 -11.98
N TYR A 80 16.04 -26.73 -11.97
CA TYR A 80 15.96 -25.49 -11.21
C TYR A 80 14.76 -24.62 -11.64
N CYS A 81 14.05 -24.04 -10.66
CA CYS A 81 12.77 -23.35 -10.82
C CYS A 81 11.60 -24.22 -11.34
N TRP A 82 11.64 -25.54 -11.15
CA TRP A 82 10.54 -26.45 -11.53
C TRP A 82 9.18 -26.02 -10.96
N VAL A 83 9.15 -25.45 -9.73
CA VAL A 83 7.95 -24.98 -9.03
C VAL A 83 7.11 -24.02 -9.88
N PHE A 84 7.74 -23.16 -10.68
CA PHE A 84 7.03 -22.20 -11.53
C PHE A 84 6.20 -22.87 -12.64
N LYS A 85 6.55 -24.10 -13.02
CA LYS A 85 5.87 -24.88 -14.07
C LYS A 85 4.99 -26.00 -13.49
N ASP A 86 5.09 -26.26 -12.19
CA ASP A 86 4.31 -27.31 -11.56
C ASP A 86 2.89 -26.83 -11.26
N LYS A 87 1.92 -27.56 -11.84
CA LYS A 87 0.49 -27.22 -11.77
C LYS A 87 -0.07 -27.25 -10.35
N ARG A 88 0.57 -27.95 -9.41
CA ARG A 88 0.15 -27.99 -8.00
C ARG A 88 0.17 -26.63 -7.34
N PHE A 89 1.08 -25.74 -7.76
CA PHE A 89 1.26 -24.42 -7.12
C PHE A 89 0.52 -23.29 -7.83
N GLY A 90 -0.03 -23.53 -9.03
CA GLY A 90 -0.85 -22.55 -9.74
C GLY A 90 -0.10 -21.27 -10.15
N LEU A 91 1.23 -21.30 -10.28
CA LEU A 91 1.99 -20.09 -10.64
C LEU A 91 1.78 -19.69 -12.11
N GLN A 92 1.71 -20.66 -13.03
CA GLN A 92 1.37 -20.41 -14.44
C GLN A 92 -0.14 -20.16 -14.64
N ASP A 93 -0.97 -21.13 -14.28
CA ASP A 93 -2.39 -21.16 -14.67
C ASP A 93 -3.35 -20.68 -13.56
N GLY A 94 -2.84 -20.33 -12.38
CA GLY A 94 -3.65 -19.91 -11.23
C GLY A 94 -4.00 -18.42 -11.22
N SER A 95 -4.53 -17.96 -10.10
CA SER A 95 -4.88 -16.56 -9.90
C SER A 95 -3.65 -15.69 -9.61
N ASP A 96 -3.76 -14.40 -9.92
CA ASP A 96 -2.74 -13.41 -9.55
C ASP A 96 -2.49 -13.37 -8.04
N GLU A 97 -3.49 -13.75 -7.24
CA GLU A 97 -3.38 -13.85 -5.79
C GLU A 97 -2.30 -14.84 -5.37
N VAL A 98 -2.34 -16.04 -5.95
CA VAL A 98 -1.38 -17.11 -5.68
C VAL A 98 0.02 -16.66 -6.12
N TYR A 99 0.10 -16.03 -7.29
CA TYR A 99 1.37 -15.57 -7.85
C TYR A 99 2.00 -14.43 -7.02
N LEU A 100 1.23 -13.38 -6.69
CA LEU A 100 1.70 -12.26 -5.89
C LEU A 100 2.07 -12.67 -4.47
N LYS A 101 1.30 -13.59 -3.85
CA LYS A 101 1.62 -14.14 -2.53
C LYS A 101 2.94 -14.89 -2.55
N PHE A 102 3.17 -15.71 -3.59
CA PHE A 102 4.44 -16.39 -3.80
C PHE A 102 5.59 -15.40 -3.91
N LEU A 103 5.48 -14.36 -4.75
CA LEU A 103 6.52 -13.35 -4.91
C LEU A 103 6.79 -12.55 -3.63
N CYS A 104 5.76 -12.19 -2.86
CA CYS A 104 5.96 -11.51 -1.58
C CYS A 104 6.75 -12.37 -0.58
N GLU A 105 6.51 -13.68 -0.56
CA GLU A 105 7.18 -14.62 0.34
C GLU A 105 8.67 -14.77 0.01
N ILE A 106 9.05 -14.72 -1.28
CA ILE A 106 10.46 -14.71 -1.73
C ILE A 106 11.27 -13.60 -1.01
N PHE A 107 10.63 -12.45 -0.79
CA PHE A 107 11.24 -11.27 -0.18
C PHE A 107 10.97 -11.12 1.31
N HIS A 108 10.27 -12.08 1.93
CA HIS A 108 9.97 -12.06 3.35
C HIS A 108 11.27 -12.12 4.17
N PRO A 109 11.46 -11.33 5.25
CA PRO A 109 12.69 -11.30 6.06
C PRO A 109 13.17 -12.64 6.63
N ALA A 110 12.27 -13.62 6.75
CA ALA A 110 12.61 -14.97 7.19
C ALA A 110 13.27 -15.80 6.06
N VAL A 111 12.89 -15.53 4.81
CA VAL A 111 13.27 -16.26 3.58
C VAL A 111 14.48 -15.61 2.92
N ARG A 112 14.43 -14.29 2.68
CA ARG A 112 15.45 -13.60 1.87
C ARG A 112 16.85 -13.66 2.48
N TYR A 113 17.85 -13.65 1.61
CA TYR A 113 19.25 -13.52 2.03
C TYR A 113 19.69 -12.06 2.00
N ASP A 114 19.68 -11.37 3.15
CA ASP A 114 19.92 -9.91 3.21
C ASP A 114 21.30 -9.47 2.70
N ARG A 115 22.29 -10.37 2.62
CA ARG A 115 23.64 -10.09 2.08
C ARG A 115 23.76 -10.36 0.58
N GLY A 116 22.71 -10.88 -0.06
CA GLY A 116 22.67 -11.14 -1.50
C GLY A 116 21.93 -10.05 -2.27
N TYR A 117 21.72 -10.30 -3.56
CA TYR A 117 21.15 -9.36 -4.53
C TYR A 117 19.61 -9.28 -4.51
N TRP A 118 18.99 -9.49 -3.35
CA TRP A 118 17.52 -9.58 -3.26
C TRP A 118 16.85 -8.25 -3.61
N LYS A 119 17.49 -7.10 -3.37
CA LYS A 119 16.95 -5.77 -3.66
C LYS A 119 16.91 -5.53 -5.17
N GLU A 120 17.97 -5.93 -5.86
CA GLU A 120 18.13 -5.81 -7.30
C GLU A 120 17.08 -6.68 -8.01
N PHE A 121 16.87 -7.90 -7.53
CA PHE A 121 15.79 -8.77 -8.00
C PHE A 121 14.41 -8.21 -7.72
N LEU A 122 14.17 -7.67 -6.51
CA LEU A 122 12.90 -7.00 -6.20
C LEU A 122 12.61 -5.84 -7.15
N VAL A 123 13.63 -5.00 -7.43
CA VAL A 123 13.51 -3.88 -8.38
C VAL A 123 13.22 -4.39 -9.80
N ALA A 124 13.94 -5.41 -10.27
CA ALA A 124 13.73 -5.98 -11.60
C ALA A 124 12.33 -6.59 -11.75
N ILE A 125 11.88 -7.36 -10.75
CA ILE A 125 10.53 -7.95 -10.74
C ILE A 125 9.46 -6.87 -10.68
N ASN A 126 9.64 -5.83 -9.85
CA ASN A 126 8.68 -4.72 -9.82
C ASN A 126 8.57 -4.02 -11.17
N LYS A 127 9.68 -3.79 -11.91
CA LYS A 127 9.60 -3.21 -13.27
C LYS A 127 8.74 -4.05 -14.21
N LEU A 128 8.76 -5.38 -14.07
CA LEU A 128 7.92 -6.28 -14.86
C LEU A 128 6.46 -6.23 -14.41
N LEU A 129 6.20 -6.34 -13.11
CA LEU A 129 4.85 -6.30 -12.53
C LEU A 129 4.13 -4.97 -12.78
N GLN A 130 4.88 -3.87 -12.84
CA GLN A 130 4.35 -2.53 -13.09
C GLN A 130 3.64 -2.44 -14.44
N ASN A 131 4.14 -3.14 -15.47
CA ASN A 131 3.48 -3.21 -16.78
C ASN A 131 2.08 -3.84 -16.71
N ASP A 132 1.87 -4.70 -15.72
CA ASP A 132 0.59 -5.38 -15.46
C ASP A 132 -0.21 -4.71 -14.32
N GLY A 133 0.25 -3.54 -13.85
CA GLY A 133 -0.46 -2.73 -12.87
C GLY A 133 -0.31 -3.20 -11.42
N TYR A 134 0.76 -3.91 -11.07
CA TYR A 134 1.09 -4.26 -9.68
C TYR A 134 2.51 -3.85 -9.27
N GLU A 135 2.69 -3.65 -7.97
CA GLU A 135 4.03 -3.53 -7.38
C GLU A 135 4.08 -4.21 -6.01
N ILE A 136 5.25 -4.74 -5.66
CA ILE A 136 5.62 -5.25 -4.35
C ILE A 136 6.25 -4.12 -3.55
N TYR A 137 5.69 -3.81 -2.39
CA TYR A 137 6.08 -2.67 -1.56
C TYR A 137 6.15 -3.05 -0.07
N PRO A 138 6.94 -2.32 0.75
CA PRO A 138 6.97 -2.53 2.20
C PRO A 138 5.59 -2.28 2.82
N VAL A 139 5.06 -3.26 3.55
CA VAL A 139 3.77 -3.18 4.26
C VAL A 139 3.89 -3.19 5.78
N ASP A 140 4.98 -3.75 6.32
CA ASP A 140 5.21 -3.84 7.76
C ASP A 140 6.71 -4.04 8.06
N LYS A 141 7.10 -4.10 9.33
CA LYS A 141 8.46 -4.43 9.77
C LYS A 141 8.48 -5.52 10.84
N ILE A 142 9.33 -6.54 10.65
CA ILE A 142 9.65 -7.54 11.68
C ILE A 142 11.12 -7.39 12.05
N SER A 143 11.42 -7.13 13.33
CA SER A 143 12.80 -6.92 13.81
C SER A 143 13.55 -5.84 12.99
N ASN A 144 12.86 -4.74 12.69
CA ASN A 144 13.34 -3.62 11.86
C ASN A 144 13.72 -4.01 10.41
N ARG A 145 13.11 -5.07 9.86
CA ARG A 145 13.26 -5.47 8.46
C ARG A 145 11.92 -5.44 7.76
N ASP A 146 11.89 -4.89 6.56
CA ASP A 146 10.66 -4.74 5.79
C ASP A 146 10.05 -6.08 5.41
N VAL A 147 8.77 -6.23 5.74
CA VAL A 147 7.88 -7.25 5.19
C VAL A 147 7.20 -6.65 3.97
N TYR A 148 7.22 -7.39 2.87
CA TYR A 148 6.68 -6.93 1.60
C TYR A 148 5.30 -7.53 1.34
N GLY A 149 4.42 -6.70 0.77
CA GLY A 149 3.14 -7.10 0.22
C GLY A 149 2.94 -6.47 -1.15
N TRP A 150 1.81 -6.70 -1.80
CA TRP A 150 1.52 -6.14 -3.11
C TRP A 150 0.42 -5.07 -3.07
N ARG A 151 0.43 -4.14 -4.03
CA ARG A 151 -0.66 -3.20 -4.31
C ARG A 151 -0.82 -2.98 -5.82
N ILE A 152 -1.94 -2.41 -6.25
CA ILE A 152 -2.08 -1.87 -7.59
C ILE A 152 -0.98 -0.83 -7.79
N TYR A 153 -0.11 -1.06 -8.77
CA TYR A 153 0.80 -0.06 -9.23
C TYR A 153 0.00 1.05 -9.87
N GLN A 154 0.13 2.22 -9.29
CA GLN A 154 -0.27 3.44 -9.95
C GLN A 154 1.04 3.98 -10.46
N GLU A 155 1.17 4.02 -11.78
CA GLU A 155 2.15 4.86 -12.42
C GLU A 155 1.88 6.26 -11.84
N GLU A 156 2.69 6.68 -10.87
CA GLU A 156 2.83 8.10 -10.54
C GLU A 156 3.57 8.70 -11.73
N ASP A 157 2.92 8.62 -12.88
CA ASP A 157 3.40 9.01 -14.18
C ASP A 157 3.39 10.53 -14.17
N ASN A 158 4.41 11.14 -13.55
CA ASN A 158 4.48 12.58 -13.37
C ASN A 158 3.17 13.19 -12.84
N ALA A 159 2.42 12.49 -11.98
CA ALA A 159 1.27 13.06 -11.31
C ALA A 159 1.83 14.18 -10.42
N LEU A 160 1.71 15.43 -10.90
CA LEU A 160 2.24 16.62 -10.26
C LEU A 160 2.00 16.49 -8.76
N PHE A 161 3.07 16.38 -7.96
CA PHE A 161 2.95 16.28 -6.51
C PHE A 161 2.29 17.58 -6.02
N ILE A 162 1.00 17.54 -5.68
CA ILE A 162 0.29 18.71 -5.18
C ILE A 162 0.37 18.69 -3.65
N PRO A 163 0.95 19.71 -2.98
CA PRO A 163 1.10 19.72 -1.53
C PRO A 163 -0.23 19.94 -0.79
N TYR A 164 -0.29 19.61 0.51
CA TYR A 164 -1.51 19.55 1.33
C TYR A 164 -2.38 20.81 1.22
N SER A 165 -1.78 21.99 1.30
CA SER A 165 -2.49 23.27 1.23
C SER A 165 -3.20 23.48 -0.10
N GLN A 166 -2.64 22.92 -1.19
CA GLN A 166 -3.19 23.02 -2.53
C GLN A 166 -4.27 21.96 -2.78
N ARG A 167 -4.04 20.71 -2.34
CA ARG A 167 -5.05 19.63 -2.42
C ARG A 167 -6.34 20.03 -1.70
N ASN A 168 -6.21 20.73 -0.58
CA ASN A 168 -7.33 21.11 0.30
C ASN A 168 -7.71 22.59 0.18
N ALA A 169 -7.24 23.32 -0.85
CA ALA A 169 -7.37 24.78 -0.94
C ALA A 169 -8.83 25.27 -0.80
N LYS A 170 -9.78 24.54 -1.40
CA LYS A 170 -11.21 24.86 -1.32
C LYS A 170 -11.74 24.76 0.12
N ASP A 171 -11.48 23.65 0.79
CA ASP A 171 -12.01 23.38 2.13
C ASP A 171 -11.32 24.22 3.21
N ILE A 172 -10.04 24.58 3.00
CA ILE A 172 -9.32 25.58 3.81
C ILE A 172 -9.95 26.96 3.65
N LYS A 173 -10.22 27.40 2.40
CA LYS A 173 -10.84 28.71 2.11
C LYS A 173 -12.26 28.80 2.68
N GLU A 174 -13.02 27.71 2.62
CA GLU A 174 -14.38 27.59 3.17
C GLU A 174 -14.38 27.34 4.69
N LYS A 175 -13.21 27.28 5.35
CA LYS A 175 -13.03 27.03 6.80
C LYS A 175 -13.64 25.71 7.30
N LYS A 176 -13.76 24.71 6.43
CA LYS A 176 -14.14 23.35 6.84
C LYS A 176 -12.98 22.64 7.53
N ILE A 177 -11.75 22.96 7.12
CA ILE A 177 -10.53 22.51 7.77
C ILE A 177 -9.94 23.69 8.55
N VAL A 178 -9.83 23.53 9.86
CA VAL A 178 -9.25 24.54 10.75
C VAL A 178 -8.02 23.94 11.41
N LEU A 179 -6.87 24.59 11.23
CA LEU A 179 -5.60 24.15 11.80
C LEU A 179 -4.89 25.33 12.46
N SER A 180 -4.36 25.06 13.65
CA SER A 180 -3.44 25.94 14.35
C SER A 180 -2.27 25.13 14.89
N ILE A 181 -1.05 25.60 14.68
CA ILE A 181 0.18 24.96 15.16
C ILE A 181 0.86 25.92 16.13
N LYS A 182 0.93 25.53 17.41
CA LYS A 182 1.55 26.31 18.48
C LYS A 182 3.03 26.58 18.17
N ARG A 183 3.55 27.73 18.60
CA ARG A 183 4.96 28.14 18.34
C ARG A 183 5.98 27.10 18.85
N LYS A 184 5.69 26.43 19.97
CA LYS A 184 6.52 25.33 20.50
C LYS A 184 6.62 24.17 19.50
N ALA A 185 5.49 23.73 18.94
CA ALA A 185 5.45 22.66 17.94
C ALA A 185 6.19 23.06 16.66
N ARG A 186 5.99 24.30 16.17
CA ARG A 186 6.73 24.82 15.00
C ARG A 186 8.24 24.80 15.21
N LYS A 187 8.74 25.14 16.40
CA LYS A 187 10.17 25.05 16.73
C LYS A 187 10.68 23.60 16.66
N GLN A 188 9.90 22.63 17.16
CA GLN A 188 10.27 21.22 17.09
C GLN A 188 10.26 20.70 15.64
N ILE A 189 9.26 21.08 14.85
CA ILE A 189 9.20 20.75 13.42
C ILE A 189 10.42 21.34 12.70
N TYR A 190 10.73 22.62 12.90
CA TYR A 190 11.91 23.26 12.32
C TYR A 190 13.20 22.53 12.70
N GLN A 191 13.43 22.28 13.99
CA GLN A 191 14.62 21.56 14.47
C GLN A 191 14.73 20.16 13.88
N PHE A 192 13.60 19.51 13.59
CA PHE A 192 13.57 18.24 12.93
C PHE A 192 13.94 18.37 11.45
N LEU A 193 13.28 19.24 10.69
CA LEU A 193 13.57 19.45 9.26
C LEU A 193 15.01 19.89 9.02
N GLU A 194 15.56 20.72 9.89
CA GLU A 194 16.96 21.16 9.82
C GLU A 194 17.97 20.01 9.93
N LYS A 195 17.64 18.92 10.64
CA LYS A 195 18.50 17.71 10.67
C LYS A 195 18.55 16.98 9.32
N TYR A 196 17.51 17.14 8.51
CA TYR A 196 17.40 16.57 7.17
C TYR A 196 17.80 17.59 6.08
N ASN A 197 18.16 18.82 6.46
CA ASN A 197 18.65 19.86 5.56
C ASN A 197 20.13 19.64 5.22
N ILE A 198 20.43 18.51 4.57
CA ILE A 198 21.80 18.12 4.22
C ILE A 198 22.30 18.83 2.96
N GLU A 199 23.61 19.03 2.87
CA GLU A 199 24.30 19.46 1.66
C GLU A 199 24.65 18.25 0.79
N TYR A 200 24.45 18.36 -0.52
CA TYR A 200 24.78 17.31 -1.47
C TYR A 200 25.15 17.89 -2.85
N GLN A 201 25.77 17.07 -3.70
CA GLN A 201 26.20 17.46 -5.04
C GLN A 201 25.18 17.05 -6.09
N VAL A 202 24.86 17.98 -6.99
CA VAL A 202 24.00 17.76 -8.15
C VAL A 202 24.81 18.03 -9.41
N THR A 203 24.62 17.18 -10.41
CA THR A 203 25.13 17.38 -11.77
C THR A 203 24.00 17.91 -12.63
N ASP A 204 24.19 19.09 -13.24
CA ASP A 204 23.20 19.63 -14.16
C ASP A 204 23.24 18.96 -15.55
N GLU A 205 22.31 19.38 -16.42
CA GLU A 205 22.15 18.90 -17.79
C GLU A 205 23.41 19.07 -18.67
N THR A 206 24.32 19.97 -18.26
CA THR A 206 25.57 20.28 -18.96
C THR A 206 26.76 19.46 -18.42
N GLY A 207 26.53 18.64 -17.38
CA GLY A 207 27.56 17.88 -16.70
C GLY A 207 28.30 18.68 -15.63
N TRP A 208 27.82 19.87 -15.25
CA TRP A 208 28.45 20.71 -14.24
C TRP A 208 27.98 20.33 -12.84
N ASN A 209 28.94 20.13 -11.93
CA ASN A 209 28.68 19.73 -10.56
C ASN A 209 28.62 20.96 -9.64
N TYR A 210 27.55 21.08 -8.87
CA TYR A 210 27.41 22.12 -7.85
C TYR A 210 26.86 21.57 -6.54
N ASN A 211 27.18 22.23 -5.43
CA ASN A 211 26.64 21.89 -4.12
C ASN A 211 25.29 22.60 -3.94
N THR A 212 24.28 21.87 -3.49
CA THR A 212 22.97 22.41 -3.08
C THR A 212 22.60 21.89 -1.69
N LYS A 213 21.49 22.39 -1.15
CA LYS A 213 20.87 21.93 0.09
C LYS A 213 19.45 21.50 -0.16
N VAL A 214 18.97 20.54 0.62
CA VAL A 214 17.57 20.09 0.57
C VAL A 214 16.59 21.28 0.70
N GLU A 215 16.86 22.26 1.56
CA GLU A 215 15.99 23.44 1.66
C GLU A 215 15.85 24.20 0.34
N VAL A 216 16.93 24.35 -0.44
CA VAL A 216 16.92 25.10 -1.70
C VAL A 216 15.97 24.42 -2.69
N ASP A 217 16.08 23.10 -2.80
CA ASP A 217 15.25 22.31 -3.70
C ASP A 217 13.79 22.30 -3.24
N VAL A 218 13.54 22.14 -1.93
CA VAL A 218 12.20 22.23 -1.35
C VAL A 218 11.56 23.59 -1.64
N PHE A 219 12.26 24.70 -1.45
CA PHE A 219 11.73 26.03 -1.77
C PHE A 219 11.49 26.21 -3.28
N ASN A 220 12.32 25.62 -4.14
CA ASN A 220 12.11 25.62 -5.58
C ASN A 220 10.86 24.81 -5.97
N GLU A 221 10.62 23.66 -5.34
CA GLU A 221 9.41 22.86 -5.55
C GLU A 221 8.16 23.59 -5.03
N ILE A 222 8.20 24.21 -3.86
CA ILE A 222 7.07 25.01 -3.31
C ILE A 222 6.70 26.15 -4.27
N ARG A 223 7.70 26.84 -4.86
CA ARG A 223 7.47 27.95 -5.81
C ARG A 223 6.70 27.57 -7.05
N GLN A 224 6.65 26.28 -7.41
CA GLN A 224 5.82 25.80 -8.52
C GLN A 224 4.31 25.92 -8.21
N PHE A 225 3.94 26.00 -6.92
CA PHE A 225 2.55 26.07 -6.47
C PHE A 225 2.18 27.45 -5.94
N TYR A 226 3.06 28.07 -5.16
CA TYR A 226 2.83 29.39 -4.57
C TYR A 226 4.12 30.06 -4.11
N VAL A 227 4.10 31.38 -3.95
CA VAL A 227 5.23 32.15 -3.40
C VAL A 227 5.37 31.89 -1.89
N PRO A 228 6.50 31.32 -1.41
CA PRO A 228 6.73 31.08 0.00
C PRO A 228 6.78 32.39 0.78
N LYS A 229 5.90 32.56 1.77
CA LYS A 229 5.78 33.79 2.55
C LYS A 229 5.70 33.51 4.05
N CYS A 230 6.14 34.48 4.85
CA CYS A 230 6.02 34.46 6.31
C CYS A 230 5.73 35.87 6.87
N TYR A 231 5.17 35.93 8.07
CA TYR A 231 5.05 37.19 8.80
C TYR A 231 6.39 37.64 9.37
N ASN A 232 6.80 38.86 9.05
CA ASN A 232 7.96 39.53 9.67
C ASN A 232 7.61 40.14 11.04
N ASP A 233 8.58 40.78 11.69
CA ASP A 233 8.39 41.42 13.00
C ASP A 233 7.40 42.61 12.97
N HIS A 234 7.14 43.17 11.79
CA HIS A 234 6.13 44.22 11.55
C HIS A 234 4.75 43.64 11.20
N ASN A 235 4.57 42.31 11.29
CA ASN A 235 3.34 41.59 10.95
C ASN A 235 2.92 41.73 9.47
N GLU A 236 3.89 41.93 8.58
CA GLU A 236 3.70 41.96 7.13
C GLU A 236 4.00 40.58 6.53
N TYR A 237 3.18 40.13 5.58
CA TYR A 237 3.32 38.82 4.94
C TYR A 237 4.21 38.92 3.69
N ILE A 238 5.51 38.74 3.88
CA ILE A 238 6.56 38.94 2.87
C ILE A 238 7.11 37.61 2.36
N GLU A 239 7.73 37.63 1.17
CA GLU A 239 8.43 36.47 0.62
C GLU A 239 9.65 36.11 1.47
N THR A 240 9.92 34.81 1.62
CA THR A 240 11.08 34.30 2.34
C THR A 240 11.65 33.07 1.64
N ALA A 241 12.97 32.91 1.72
CA ALA A 241 13.68 31.67 1.39
C ALA A 241 14.32 31.04 2.64
N ASP A 242 14.11 31.63 3.82
CA ASP A 242 14.66 31.16 5.09
C ASP A 242 13.73 30.12 5.71
N LEU A 243 14.22 28.89 5.87
CA LEU A 243 13.45 27.76 6.40
C LEU A 243 12.91 28.05 7.80
N GLN A 244 13.71 28.68 8.66
CA GLN A 244 13.30 28.98 10.03
C GLN A 244 12.14 29.97 10.06
N ALA A 245 12.28 31.11 9.39
CA ALA A 245 11.25 32.14 9.29
C ALA A 245 9.97 31.59 8.64
N PHE A 246 10.11 30.76 7.60
CA PHE A 246 8.98 30.10 6.95
C PHE A 246 8.23 29.21 7.96
N ILE A 247 8.86 28.19 8.54
CA ILE A 247 8.19 27.25 9.46
C ILE A 247 7.60 27.95 10.68
N LEU A 248 8.31 28.93 11.23
CA LEU A 248 7.88 29.61 12.44
C LEU A 248 6.71 30.57 12.21
N SER A 249 6.65 31.25 11.06
CA SER A 249 5.76 32.39 10.83
C SER A 249 4.92 32.31 9.55
N THR A 250 4.83 31.16 8.88
CA THR A 250 3.90 30.94 7.75
C THR A 250 2.53 30.39 8.17
N SER A 251 1.61 30.27 7.22
CA SER A 251 0.32 29.58 7.39
C SER A 251 0.53 28.16 7.96
N PRO A 252 -0.28 27.70 8.94
CA PRO A 252 -0.18 26.33 9.46
C PRO A 252 -0.20 25.25 8.38
N PHE A 253 -0.93 25.47 7.28
CA PHE A 253 -0.99 24.54 6.16
C PHE A 253 0.31 24.51 5.34
N CYS A 254 1.00 25.63 5.18
CA CYS A 254 2.31 25.67 4.51
C CYS A 254 3.40 24.97 5.33
N VAL A 255 3.22 24.85 6.66
CA VAL A 255 4.11 24.00 7.49
C VAL A 255 3.93 22.53 7.14
N LEU A 256 2.69 22.09 6.87
CA LEU A 256 2.43 20.72 6.43
C LEU A 256 3.05 20.46 5.06
N ASP A 257 2.93 21.41 4.12
CA ASP A 257 3.56 21.31 2.80
C ASP A 257 5.08 21.13 2.91
N ALA A 258 5.74 21.91 3.77
CA ALA A 258 7.18 21.77 4.01
C ALA A 258 7.54 20.36 4.52
N ILE A 259 6.73 19.78 5.41
CA ILE A 259 6.94 18.40 5.88
C ILE A 259 6.86 17.41 4.71
N GLU A 260 5.87 17.54 3.83
CA GLU A 260 5.72 16.65 2.68
C GLU A 260 6.90 16.76 1.69
N PHE A 261 7.31 17.98 1.36
CA PHE A 261 8.45 18.19 0.45
C PHE A 261 9.77 17.69 1.03
N PHE A 262 10.04 17.92 2.33
CA PHE A 262 11.20 17.32 2.98
C PHE A 262 11.14 15.79 3.02
N SER A 263 9.94 15.21 3.17
CA SER A 263 9.76 13.77 3.09
C SER A 263 10.13 13.21 1.72
N LYS A 264 9.80 13.94 0.64
CA LYS A 264 10.12 13.54 -0.74
C LYS A 264 11.62 13.51 -1.00
N GLN A 265 12.36 14.44 -0.41
CA GLN A 265 13.82 14.52 -0.54
C GLN A 265 14.55 13.59 0.45
N SER A 266 13.87 13.08 1.47
CA SER A 266 14.46 12.20 2.47
C SER A 266 14.59 10.77 1.96
N ILE A 267 15.80 10.24 2.01
CA ILE A 267 16.12 8.83 1.72
C ILE A 267 15.96 7.95 2.98
N SER A 268 15.76 8.56 4.16
CA SER A 268 15.70 7.85 5.44
C SER A 268 14.30 7.33 5.76
N ASP A 269 14.21 6.03 6.06
CA ASP A 269 13.01 5.36 6.56
C ASP A 269 12.53 5.90 7.93
N ASP A 270 13.38 6.65 8.65
CA ASP A 270 13.06 7.19 9.97
C ASP A 270 12.35 8.55 9.93
N PHE A 271 12.24 9.19 8.75
CA PHE A 271 11.63 10.51 8.63
C PHE A 271 10.17 10.48 9.08
N GLU A 272 9.37 9.58 8.49
CA GLU A 272 7.94 9.47 8.75
C GLU A 272 7.60 9.13 10.22
N PRO A 273 8.22 8.09 10.85
CA PRO A 273 7.98 7.80 12.27
C PRO A 273 8.33 8.95 13.22
N GLN A 274 9.43 9.67 12.95
CA GLN A 274 9.88 10.75 13.82
C GLN A 274 9.00 11.99 13.71
N ILE A 275 8.62 12.41 12.49
CA ILE A 275 7.72 13.56 12.33
C ILE A 275 6.34 13.25 12.89
N ASN A 276 5.82 12.04 12.69
CA ASN A 276 4.55 11.61 13.26
C ASN A 276 4.56 11.63 14.79
N SER A 277 5.70 11.28 15.41
CA SER A 277 5.88 11.41 16.85
C SER A 277 5.80 12.87 17.30
N ILE A 278 6.40 13.81 16.56
CA ILE A 278 6.33 15.25 16.86
C ILE A 278 4.89 15.77 16.72
N LEU A 279 4.19 15.40 15.65
CA LEU A 279 2.79 15.81 15.42
C LEU A 279 1.88 15.30 16.54
N LYS A 280 2.01 14.02 16.90
CA LYS A 280 1.25 13.38 18.00
C LYS A 280 1.53 14.01 19.36
N LEU A 281 2.80 14.25 19.70
CA LEU A 281 3.20 14.89 20.96
C LEU A 281 2.65 16.31 21.13
N ASN A 282 2.33 16.98 20.02
CA ASN A 282 1.77 18.33 20.02
C ASN A 282 0.26 18.36 19.73
N GLU A 283 -0.42 17.21 19.76
CA GLU A 283 -1.87 17.08 19.54
C GLU A 283 -2.30 17.66 18.17
N ILE A 284 -1.43 17.59 17.18
CA ILE A 284 -1.74 18.00 15.81
C ILE A 284 -2.44 16.81 15.14
N PRO A 285 -3.71 16.94 14.69
CA PRO A 285 -4.52 15.82 14.23
C PRO A 285 -4.18 15.38 12.80
N PHE A 286 -2.90 15.30 12.49
CA PHE A 286 -2.36 14.95 11.18
C PHE A 286 -1.20 13.98 11.33
N GLN A 287 -1.03 13.13 10.32
CA GLN A 287 0.11 12.23 10.18
C GLN A 287 0.60 12.25 8.74
N LEU A 288 1.90 12.11 8.56
CA LEU A 288 2.54 11.81 7.29
C LEU A 288 2.41 10.31 7.01
N ASN A 289 1.96 9.96 5.81
CA ASN A 289 1.86 8.58 5.34
C ASN A 289 2.24 8.55 3.86
N ASN A 290 3.33 7.84 3.53
CA ASN A 290 3.91 7.77 2.19
C ASN A 290 4.11 9.16 1.55
N GLY A 291 4.75 10.07 2.29
CA GLY A 291 5.07 11.40 1.81
C GLY A 291 3.88 12.38 1.72
N LYS A 292 2.67 11.97 2.10
CA LYS A 292 1.48 12.86 2.16
C LYS A 292 0.93 13.00 3.56
N ILE A 293 0.58 14.21 3.95
CA ILE A 293 -0.12 14.53 5.19
C ILE A 293 -1.60 14.19 5.04
N MET A 294 -2.11 13.45 6.02
CA MET A 294 -3.51 13.02 6.12
C MET A 294 -4.05 13.32 7.52
N SER A 295 -5.35 13.57 7.65
CA SER A 295 -5.99 13.73 8.96
C SER A 295 -6.03 12.39 9.69
N ILE A 296 -5.81 12.39 11.01
CA ILE A 296 -5.98 11.16 11.82
C ILE A 296 -7.45 10.72 11.95
N PHE A 297 -8.38 11.62 11.62
CA PHE A 297 -9.83 11.36 11.67
C PHE A 297 -10.39 10.92 10.31
N ASP A 298 -9.57 10.95 9.27
CA ASP A 298 -9.92 10.26 8.04
C ASP A 298 -9.74 8.77 8.33
N ASN A 299 -10.86 8.10 8.64
CA ASN A 299 -10.95 6.65 8.57
C ASN A 299 -10.70 6.29 7.11
N GLN A 300 -9.44 6.27 6.69
CA GLN A 300 -9.03 5.68 5.44
C GLN A 300 -8.76 4.20 5.70
N ILE A 301 -8.83 3.42 4.64
CA ILE A 301 -8.49 2.01 4.70
C ILE A 301 -7.01 1.92 5.09
N ASN A 302 -6.72 1.50 6.32
CA ASN A 302 -5.35 1.39 6.81
C ASN A 302 -4.58 0.40 5.93
N LYS A 303 -3.42 0.79 5.41
CA LYS A 303 -2.57 -0.05 4.53
C LYS A 303 -2.18 -1.36 5.19
N ASN A 304 -1.96 -1.37 6.51
CA ASN A 304 -1.65 -2.59 7.25
C ASN A 304 -2.84 -3.56 7.23
N SER A 305 -4.08 -3.04 7.28
CA SER A 305 -5.31 -3.82 7.14
C SER A 305 -5.56 -4.30 5.70
N LEU A 306 -5.02 -3.61 4.69
CA LEU A 306 -5.06 -4.08 3.29
C LEU A 306 -4.05 -5.19 3.02
N ALA A 307 -2.88 -5.15 3.65
CA ALA A 307 -1.85 -6.15 3.45
C ALA A 307 -2.32 -7.56 3.84
N SER A 308 -3.19 -7.65 4.84
CA SER A 308 -3.77 -8.92 5.32
C SER A 308 -4.80 -9.54 4.40
N ILE A 309 -5.40 -8.79 3.47
CA ILE A 309 -6.44 -9.30 2.59
C ILE A 309 -5.80 -10.19 1.52
N GLN A 310 -6.18 -11.46 1.51
CA GLN A 310 -5.69 -12.41 0.51
C GLN A 310 -6.39 -12.18 -0.83
N GLU A 311 -7.72 -12.10 -0.84
CA GLU A 311 -8.50 -11.97 -2.07
C GLU A 311 -8.17 -10.68 -2.86
N VAL A 312 -7.58 -10.86 -4.04
CA VAL A 312 -7.08 -9.76 -4.88
C VAL A 312 -8.17 -8.76 -5.24
N GLY A 313 -9.34 -9.23 -5.68
CA GLY A 313 -10.41 -8.35 -6.15
C GLY A 313 -10.92 -7.40 -5.07
N LEU A 314 -11.09 -7.88 -3.85
CA LEU A 314 -11.49 -7.09 -2.70
C LEU A 314 -10.41 -6.03 -2.38
N LYS A 315 -9.15 -6.44 -2.35
CA LYS A 315 -8.03 -5.53 -2.06
C LYS A 315 -7.88 -4.46 -3.14
N GLU A 316 -8.06 -4.81 -4.41
CA GLU A 316 -8.08 -3.86 -5.54
C GLU A 316 -9.19 -2.82 -5.39
N LEU A 317 -10.43 -3.26 -5.17
CA LEU A 317 -11.58 -2.36 -5.05
C LEU A 317 -11.42 -1.40 -3.87
N LEU A 318 -10.82 -1.86 -2.77
CA LEU A 318 -10.51 -1.02 -1.62
C LEU A 318 -9.40 0.00 -1.91
N GLN A 319 -8.36 -0.39 -2.65
CA GLN A 319 -7.31 0.55 -3.09
C GLN A 319 -7.86 1.60 -4.06
N GLU A 320 -8.70 1.20 -5.01
CA GLU A 320 -9.40 2.13 -5.92
C GLU A 320 -10.33 3.07 -5.15
N ALA A 321 -11.12 2.55 -4.21
CA ALA A 321 -12.02 3.35 -3.37
C ALA A 321 -11.27 4.39 -2.53
N SER A 322 -10.10 4.03 -1.97
CA SER A 322 -9.24 4.98 -1.25
C SER A 322 -8.71 6.06 -2.18
N LYS A 323 -8.18 5.67 -3.35
CA LYS A 323 -7.63 6.59 -4.34
C LYS A 323 -8.66 7.65 -4.75
N TYR A 324 -9.85 7.23 -5.17
CA TYR A 324 -10.88 8.18 -5.60
C TYR A 324 -11.39 9.05 -4.46
N TYR A 325 -11.35 8.56 -3.22
CA TYR A 325 -11.67 9.37 -2.05
C TYR A 325 -10.62 10.48 -1.85
N ASP A 326 -9.34 10.15 -1.96
CA ASP A 326 -8.22 11.10 -1.85
C ASP A 326 -8.22 12.14 -2.98
N GLU A 327 -8.60 11.74 -4.18
CA GLU A 327 -8.82 12.64 -5.34
C GLU A 327 -10.11 13.45 -5.23
N ASN A 328 -10.86 13.30 -4.12
CA ASN A 328 -12.11 14.00 -3.84
C ASN A 328 -13.25 13.66 -4.83
N ASN A 329 -13.11 12.55 -5.55
CA ASN A 329 -14.08 11.97 -6.47
C ASN A 329 -15.00 11.00 -5.71
N LEU A 330 -15.80 11.55 -4.80
CA LEU A 330 -16.55 10.77 -3.82
C LEU A 330 -17.61 9.85 -4.43
N GLN A 331 -18.13 10.17 -5.61
CA GLN A 331 -19.11 9.32 -6.29
C GLN A 331 -18.49 7.98 -6.67
N ILE A 332 -17.35 8.01 -7.37
CA ILE A 332 -16.64 6.79 -7.77
C ILE A 332 -16.09 6.08 -6.55
N ALA A 333 -15.59 6.82 -5.55
CA ALA A 333 -15.11 6.23 -4.30
C ALA A 333 -16.20 5.40 -3.60
N VAL A 334 -17.43 5.91 -3.52
CA VAL A 334 -18.58 5.20 -2.91
C VAL A 334 -19.00 4.00 -3.74
N GLU A 335 -19.03 4.11 -5.07
CA GLU A 335 -19.32 2.99 -5.97
C GLU A 335 -18.33 1.83 -5.76
N LYS A 336 -17.02 2.14 -5.81
CA LYS A 336 -15.95 1.15 -5.62
C LYS A 336 -15.96 0.53 -4.23
N LEU A 337 -16.27 1.31 -3.20
CA LEU A 337 -16.41 0.81 -1.84
C LEU A 337 -17.63 -0.12 -1.70
N TRP A 338 -18.73 0.16 -2.39
CA TRP A 338 -19.89 -0.74 -2.40
C TRP A 338 -19.63 -2.02 -3.19
N ASP A 339 -18.89 -1.94 -4.29
CA ASP A 339 -18.41 -3.13 -5.00
C ASP A 339 -17.49 -3.97 -4.10
N ALA A 340 -16.61 -3.33 -3.32
CA ALA A 340 -15.80 -4.01 -2.30
C ALA A 340 -16.68 -4.68 -1.25
N PHE A 341 -17.74 -4.03 -0.77
CA PHE A 341 -18.72 -4.65 0.15
C PHE A 341 -19.41 -5.88 -0.46
N GLU A 342 -19.82 -5.81 -1.73
CA GLU A 342 -20.41 -6.95 -2.43
C GLU A 342 -19.40 -8.09 -2.63
N ARG A 343 -18.13 -7.76 -2.89
CA ARG A 343 -17.03 -8.70 -3.02
C ARG A 343 -16.68 -9.37 -1.69
N LEU A 344 -16.64 -8.60 -0.60
CA LEU A 344 -16.45 -9.09 0.77
C LEU A 344 -17.47 -10.17 1.14
N LYS A 345 -18.75 -9.97 0.80
CA LYS A 345 -19.80 -10.99 1.06
C LYS A 345 -19.53 -12.33 0.36
N THR A 346 -18.71 -12.35 -0.68
CA THR A 346 -18.32 -13.55 -1.42
C THR A 346 -16.94 -14.11 -1.06
N TYR A 347 -16.30 -13.57 -0.01
CA TYR A 347 -14.92 -13.91 0.36
C TYR A 347 -14.72 -15.42 0.61
N TYR A 348 -15.67 -16.09 1.26
CA TYR A 348 -15.62 -17.53 1.54
C TYR A 348 -16.43 -18.38 0.53
N CYS A 349 -16.90 -17.80 -0.58
CA CYS A 349 -17.64 -18.56 -1.57
C CYS A 349 -16.77 -19.64 -2.21
N SER A 350 -17.34 -20.83 -2.34
CA SER A 350 -16.70 -21.99 -2.98
C SER A 350 -17.77 -22.85 -3.67
N SER A 351 -17.39 -24.00 -4.22
CA SER A 351 -18.35 -24.94 -4.81
C SER A 351 -19.43 -25.43 -3.85
N THR A 352 -19.20 -25.30 -2.54
CA THR A 352 -20.11 -25.77 -1.48
C THR A 352 -20.63 -24.65 -0.57
N VAL A 353 -20.13 -23.42 -0.70
CA VAL A 353 -20.51 -22.28 0.15
C VAL A 353 -21.07 -21.18 -0.70
N ASP A 354 -22.36 -20.87 -0.52
CA ASP A 354 -23.02 -19.79 -1.26
C ASP A 354 -22.72 -18.40 -0.68
N LYS A 355 -23.18 -17.34 -1.35
CA LYS A 355 -22.98 -15.95 -0.91
C LYS A 355 -23.58 -15.67 0.47
N LYS A 356 -24.73 -16.27 0.78
CA LYS A 356 -25.43 -16.05 2.05
C LYS A 356 -24.67 -16.72 3.19
N GLU A 357 -24.22 -17.94 2.98
CA GLU A 357 -23.41 -18.70 3.94
C GLU A 357 -22.06 -18.04 4.17
N SER A 358 -21.40 -17.55 3.11
CA SER A 358 -20.17 -16.77 3.20
C SER A 358 -20.35 -15.51 4.05
N ALA A 359 -21.39 -14.71 3.79
CA ALA A 359 -21.69 -13.51 4.58
C ALA A 359 -22.00 -13.83 6.05
N ASN A 360 -22.79 -14.89 6.30
CA ASN A 360 -23.10 -15.33 7.67
C ASN A 360 -21.85 -15.81 8.42
N LYS A 361 -20.90 -16.46 7.72
CA LYS A 361 -19.63 -16.83 8.32
C LYS A 361 -18.84 -15.59 8.76
N ILE A 362 -18.72 -14.58 7.90
CA ILE A 362 -18.03 -13.33 8.25
C ILE A 362 -18.68 -12.68 9.48
N ILE A 363 -20.02 -12.63 9.53
CA ILE A 363 -20.76 -12.06 10.66
C ILE A 363 -20.49 -12.84 11.96
N LYS A 364 -20.48 -14.18 11.90
CA LYS A 364 -20.15 -15.01 13.08
C LYS A 364 -18.73 -14.76 13.57
N ASP A 365 -17.77 -14.73 12.64
CA ASP A 365 -16.35 -14.45 12.95
C ASP A 365 -16.21 -13.06 13.61
N MET A 366 -16.85 -12.01 13.06
CA MET A 366 -16.87 -10.65 13.63
C MET A 366 -17.54 -10.57 15.01
N SER A 367 -18.54 -11.42 15.25
CA SER A 367 -19.32 -11.40 16.48
C SER A 367 -18.71 -12.26 17.60
N ASN A 368 -17.67 -13.05 17.30
CA ASN A 368 -17.14 -14.07 18.18
C ASN A 368 -18.26 -14.97 18.75
N ASP A 369 -19.21 -15.35 17.89
CA ASP A 369 -20.43 -16.11 18.21
C ASP A 369 -21.35 -15.52 19.31
N GLN A 370 -21.22 -14.23 19.62
CA GLN A 370 -22.08 -13.56 20.60
C GLN A 370 -23.37 -13.02 19.97
N GLN A 371 -24.52 -13.52 20.40
CA GLN A 371 -25.84 -13.17 19.81
C GLN A 371 -26.11 -11.66 19.66
N PRO A 372 -25.81 -10.79 20.64
CA PRO A 372 -26.07 -9.35 20.49
C PRO A 372 -25.27 -8.71 19.33
N PHE A 373 -24.06 -9.21 19.05
CA PHE A 373 -23.23 -8.72 17.96
C PHE A 373 -23.61 -9.36 16.62
N ILE A 374 -24.08 -10.61 16.61
CA ILE A 374 -24.65 -11.24 15.42
C ILE A 374 -25.84 -10.39 14.94
N ASP A 375 -26.79 -10.10 15.81
CA ASP A 375 -27.98 -9.31 15.48
C ASP A 375 -27.61 -7.91 14.96
N LEU A 376 -26.60 -7.28 15.57
CA LEU A 376 -26.08 -5.98 15.17
C LEU A 376 -25.50 -6.00 13.74
N PHE A 377 -24.58 -6.92 13.48
CA PHE A 377 -23.89 -6.99 12.19
C PHE A 377 -24.79 -7.53 11.08
N GLU A 378 -25.69 -8.50 11.35
CA GLU A 378 -26.71 -8.93 10.38
C GLU A 378 -27.56 -7.75 9.93
N LYS A 379 -28.03 -6.93 10.87
CA LYS A 379 -28.80 -5.73 10.56
C LYS A 379 -28.01 -4.73 9.72
N GLU A 380 -26.74 -4.50 10.04
CA GLU A 380 -25.92 -3.55 9.29
C GLU A 380 -25.59 -4.05 7.87
N PHE A 381 -25.25 -5.34 7.70
CA PHE A 381 -25.05 -5.95 6.38
C PHE A 381 -26.32 -5.86 5.52
N HIS A 382 -27.49 -6.10 6.11
CA HIS A 382 -28.76 -5.98 5.42
C HIS A 382 -29.07 -4.53 5.03
N GLU A 383 -28.87 -3.59 5.95
CA GLU A 383 -29.12 -2.17 5.72
C GLU A 383 -28.22 -1.61 4.61
N LEU A 384 -26.91 -1.89 4.64
CA LEU A 384 -26.00 -1.46 3.56
C LEU A 384 -26.35 -2.09 2.20
N THR A 385 -26.81 -3.35 2.19
CA THR A 385 -27.31 -3.98 0.96
C THR A 385 -28.56 -3.26 0.44
N SER A 386 -29.49 -2.91 1.33
CA SER A 386 -30.69 -2.13 0.99
C SER A 386 -30.33 -0.75 0.44
N LEU A 387 -29.42 -0.03 1.09
CA LEU A 387 -28.97 1.30 0.66
C LEU A 387 -28.32 1.25 -0.73
N GLY A 388 -27.43 0.28 -1.00
CA GLY A 388 -26.82 0.11 -2.32
C GLY A 388 -27.81 -0.20 -3.44
N ASN A 389 -28.94 -0.82 -3.10
CA ASN A 389 -30.01 -1.15 -4.05
C ASN A 389 -31.03 -0.02 -4.25
N ASN A 390 -31.15 0.93 -3.31
CA ASN A 390 -32.17 1.98 -3.34
C ASN A 390 -31.62 3.35 -3.78
N PHE A 391 -30.36 3.63 -3.47
CA PHE A 391 -29.66 4.82 -3.95
C PHE A 391 -28.89 4.52 -5.23
N ARG A 392 -28.65 5.56 -6.03
CA ARG A 392 -27.86 5.46 -7.27
C ARG A 392 -26.35 5.39 -6.97
N ILE A 393 -25.96 4.37 -6.22
CA ILE A 393 -24.57 4.05 -5.87
C ILE A 393 -23.99 3.06 -6.89
N ARG A 394 -24.73 1.97 -7.16
CA ARG A 394 -24.26 0.85 -8.00
C ARG A 394 -25.14 0.58 -9.22
N HIS A 395 -26.43 0.89 -9.10
CA HIS A 395 -27.41 0.72 -10.17
C HIS A 395 -27.89 2.10 -10.65
N HIS A 396 -27.72 2.39 -11.95
CA HIS A 396 -28.10 3.67 -12.55
C HIS A 396 -29.52 3.69 -13.12
N GLU A 397 -30.38 2.77 -12.68
CA GLU A 397 -31.79 2.73 -13.07
C GLU A 397 -32.53 3.99 -12.62
N THR A 398 -33.51 4.44 -13.40
CA THR A 398 -34.29 5.66 -13.12
C THR A 398 -35.18 5.56 -11.87
N THR A 399 -35.32 4.37 -11.29
CA THR A 399 -36.11 4.09 -10.09
C THR A 399 -35.34 4.35 -8.79
N LYS A 400 -34.03 4.61 -8.88
CA LYS A 400 -33.15 4.80 -7.71
C LYS A 400 -33.09 6.27 -7.30
N THR A 401 -32.86 6.50 -6.02
CA THR A 401 -32.73 7.85 -5.47
C THR A 401 -31.35 8.41 -5.81
N ASP A 402 -31.31 9.53 -6.53
CA ASP A 402 -30.07 10.24 -6.86
C ASP A 402 -29.44 10.86 -5.61
N ILE A 403 -28.11 10.81 -5.52
CA ILE A 403 -27.33 11.49 -4.48
C ILE A 403 -26.72 12.74 -5.12
N GLN A 404 -27.18 13.92 -4.71
CA GLN A 404 -26.70 15.19 -5.27
C GLN A 404 -25.73 15.93 -4.35
N ASP A 405 -25.84 15.71 -3.03
CA ASP A 405 -24.99 16.37 -2.05
C ASP A 405 -23.73 15.54 -1.79
N LYS A 406 -22.58 16.17 -1.99
CA LYS A 406 -21.27 15.58 -1.71
C LYS A 406 -21.12 15.08 -0.27
N ARG A 407 -21.75 15.75 0.71
CA ARG A 407 -21.75 15.35 2.12
C ARG A 407 -22.48 14.02 2.33
N HIS A 408 -23.47 13.71 1.51
CA HIS A 408 -24.14 12.41 1.56
C HIS A 408 -23.25 11.30 1.02
N TYR A 409 -22.51 11.55 -0.06
CA TYR A 409 -21.49 10.59 -0.53
C TYR A 409 -20.44 10.31 0.56
N GLU A 410 -19.97 11.36 1.24
CA GLU A 410 -19.02 11.19 2.35
C GLU A 410 -19.61 10.33 3.49
N TYR A 411 -20.88 10.55 3.85
CA TYR A 411 -21.56 9.74 4.84
C TYR A 411 -21.67 8.26 4.42
N PHE A 412 -22.11 7.99 3.19
CA PHE A 412 -22.20 6.62 2.66
C PHE A 412 -20.84 5.93 2.66
N TYR A 413 -19.79 6.64 2.22
CA TYR A 413 -18.42 6.14 2.23
C TYR A 413 -17.99 5.74 3.64
N ARG A 414 -18.06 6.68 4.60
CA ARG A 414 -17.62 6.45 5.98
C ARG A 414 -18.41 5.32 6.66
N ARG A 415 -19.72 5.23 6.42
CA ARG A 415 -20.58 4.17 7.00
C ARG A 415 -20.20 2.79 6.48
N CYS A 416 -20.11 2.62 5.16
CA CYS A 416 -19.76 1.34 4.54
C CYS A 416 -18.33 0.93 4.91
N LEU A 417 -17.40 1.90 4.89
CA LEU A 417 -16.00 1.67 5.21
C LEU A 417 -15.82 1.21 6.66
N SER A 418 -16.59 1.74 7.60
CA SER A 418 -16.55 1.31 9.00
C SER A 418 -16.86 -0.18 9.15
N LEU A 419 -17.86 -0.69 8.43
CA LEU A 419 -18.20 -2.12 8.47
C LEU A 419 -17.11 -2.96 7.81
N ILE A 420 -16.67 -2.60 6.59
CA ILE A 420 -15.65 -3.36 5.86
C ILE A 420 -14.33 -3.41 6.64
N SER A 421 -13.86 -2.27 7.16
CA SER A 421 -12.62 -2.19 7.93
C SER A 421 -12.65 -3.03 9.20
N THR A 422 -13.83 -3.18 9.80
CA THR A 422 -14.03 -4.08 10.94
C THR A 422 -13.99 -5.54 10.45
N ALA A 423 -14.77 -5.88 9.42
CA ALA A 423 -14.86 -7.24 8.90
C ALA A 423 -13.50 -7.82 8.48
N ILE A 424 -12.66 -7.03 7.81
CA ILE A 424 -11.33 -7.46 7.33
C ILE A 424 -10.42 -7.94 8.47
N GLN A 425 -10.56 -7.37 9.67
CA GLN A 425 -9.74 -7.77 10.82
C GLN A 425 -10.05 -9.20 11.30
N TYR A 426 -11.23 -9.73 10.96
CA TYR A 426 -11.69 -11.07 11.35
C TYR A 426 -11.60 -12.09 10.21
N LEU A 427 -11.13 -11.69 9.02
CA LEU A 427 -10.91 -12.62 7.92
C LEU A 427 -9.76 -13.58 8.23
N ASP A 428 -9.84 -14.78 7.64
CA ASP A 428 -8.84 -15.85 7.76
C ASP A 428 -8.60 -16.36 9.20
N GLY A 429 -9.57 -16.18 10.10
CA GLY A 429 -9.46 -16.67 11.49
C GLY A 429 -8.47 -15.90 12.35
N ARG A 430 -8.11 -14.67 11.96
CA ARG A 430 -7.27 -13.78 12.76
C ARG A 430 -8.06 -13.26 13.96
N SER A 431 -8.06 -14.02 15.05
CA SER A 431 -8.42 -13.47 16.36
C SER A 431 -7.24 -12.66 16.88
N ILE A 432 -7.43 -11.36 17.13
CA ILE A 432 -6.45 -10.50 17.82
C ILE A 432 -6.13 -11.08 19.20
#